data_AF-A0A3P1T1R9-F1
#
_entry.id   AF-A0A3P1T1R9-F1
#
_cell.length_a   1.000
_cell.length_b   1.000
_cell.length_c   1.000
_cell.angle_alpha   90.00
_cell.angle_beta   90.00
_cell.angle_gamma   90.00
#
_symmetry.space_group_name_H-M   'P 1'
#
loop_
_entity.id
_entity.type
_entity.pdbx_description
1 polymer ?
#
loop_
_entity_poly.entity_id
_entity_poly.type
_entity_poly.pdbx_seq_one_letter_code
_entity_poly.pdbx_strand_id
1 'polypeptide(L)'
;MTLLARSLTTPDVHERATLVAHLARHGSPDDARRALAAFLTAPSSETATLLPIVVAHGGQVEAEQLMAHVVASGLHTPDEPDDLLAQPIDDVLAALAEMRHEPVKAILAREVFTPAHGARWSLNQAAAHGLLHFDCAEYQQQIVAAIQACHGRNIFDEATPVLVARLTDPDLQARILADLYELGTTTASVDCNSGILRGFALSGAAGRPWFLKALLNPAWECDAGGTGTDHHAYEGLHEAGITFAELRHLVRAQPDENRAHAVNILVMLLAKRIHDTRPHAETCTELYRMFFADDDGETLDDGDGHTHDLQQMLLTRLALELEENA
;
A
#
# COMPACT_ATOMS: atom_id res chain seq x y z
N MET A 1 -5.12 33.09 2.76
CA MET A 1 -4.51 31.98 3.51
C MET A 1 -3.97 31.00 2.49
N THR A 2 -2.69 30.59 2.56
CA THR A 2 -2.16 29.60 1.61
C THR A 2 -2.84 28.25 1.86
N LEU A 3 -2.96 27.39 0.84
CA LEU A 3 -3.58 26.06 0.98
C LEU A 3 -2.89 25.23 2.06
N LEU A 4 -1.56 25.34 2.18
CA LEU A 4 -0.78 24.72 3.25
C LEU A 4 -1.13 25.28 4.65
N ALA A 5 -1.36 26.59 4.78
CA ALA A 5 -1.79 27.15 6.05
C ALA A 5 -3.20 26.66 6.43
N ARG A 6 -4.07 26.42 5.45
CA ARG A 6 -5.38 25.79 5.68
C ARG A 6 -5.22 24.36 6.15
N SER A 7 -4.43 23.52 5.46
CA SER A 7 -4.23 22.11 5.85
C SER A 7 -3.69 21.94 7.27
N LEU A 8 -2.85 22.86 7.74
CA LEU A 8 -2.32 22.88 9.12
C LEU A 8 -3.35 23.23 10.19
N THR A 9 -4.46 23.85 9.81
CA THR A 9 -5.50 24.34 10.75
C THR A 9 -6.83 23.62 10.60
N THR A 10 -6.98 22.80 9.55
CA THR A 10 -8.21 22.03 9.29
C THR A 10 -8.27 20.84 10.26
N PRO A 11 -9.29 20.80 11.15
CA PRO A 11 -9.46 19.69 12.10
C PRO A 11 -10.06 18.46 11.45
N ASP A 12 -10.76 18.62 10.32
CA ASP A 12 -11.31 17.49 9.56
C ASP A 12 -10.21 16.76 8.78
N VAL A 13 -10.05 15.47 9.10
CA VAL A 13 -8.97 14.64 8.55
C VAL A 13 -9.14 14.42 7.04
N HIS A 14 -10.38 14.34 6.53
CA HIS A 14 -10.65 14.07 5.11
C HIS A 14 -10.38 15.31 4.26
N GLU A 15 -10.80 16.49 4.73
CA GLU A 15 -10.49 17.77 4.11
C GLU A 15 -8.98 18.00 4.11
N ARG A 16 -8.30 17.74 5.24
CA ARG A 16 -6.84 17.86 5.33
C ARG A 16 -6.14 16.92 4.34
N ALA A 17 -6.54 15.65 4.27
CA ALA A 17 -5.99 14.68 3.33
C ALA A 17 -6.18 15.13 1.86
N THR A 18 -7.36 15.68 1.53
CA THR A 18 -7.64 16.23 0.20
C THR A 18 -6.72 17.42 -0.14
N LEU A 19 -6.52 18.34 0.82
CA LEU A 19 -5.62 19.48 0.65
C LEU A 19 -4.16 19.05 0.48
N VAL A 20 -3.70 18.08 1.28
CA VAL A 20 -2.35 17.50 1.15
C VAL A 20 -2.19 16.83 -0.21
N ALA A 21 -3.14 16.02 -0.65
CA ALA A 21 -3.08 15.36 -1.96
C ALA A 21 -3.03 16.37 -3.11
N HIS A 22 -3.82 17.44 -3.02
CA HIS A 22 -3.77 18.54 -3.99
C HIS A 22 -2.39 19.21 -4.02
N LEU A 23 -1.82 19.53 -2.86
CA LEU A 23 -0.49 20.13 -2.75
C LEU A 23 0.63 19.17 -3.20
N ALA A 24 0.51 17.87 -2.95
CA ALA A 24 1.45 16.89 -3.46
C ALA A 24 1.45 16.85 -5.00
N ARG A 25 0.29 17.01 -5.65
CA ARG A 25 0.20 17.02 -7.13
C ARG A 25 0.59 18.35 -7.77
N HIS A 26 0.21 19.48 -7.17
CA HIS A 26 0.24 20.79 -7.82
C HIS A 26 1.04 21.85 -7.04
N GLY A 27 1.65 21.47 -5.92
CA GLY A 27 2.44 22.35 -5.08
C GLY A 27 3.77 22.74 -5.71
N SER A 28 4.63 23.29 -4.86
CA SER A 28 5.94 23.82 -5.24
C SER A 28 7.02 23.40 -4.24
N PRO A 29 8.31 23.57 -4.60
CA PRO A 29 9.41 23.40 -3.65
C PRO A 29 9.29 24.29 -2.39
N ASP A 30 8.60 25.43 -2.49
CA ASP A 30 8.34 26.27 -1.31
C ASP A 30 7.33 25.62 -0.35
N ASP A 31 6.30 24.97 -0.90
CA ASP A 31 5.33 24.22 -0.10
C ASP A 31 5.99 23.03 0.60
N ALA A 32 6.89 22.31 -0.07
CA ALA A 32 7.70 21.25 0.55
C ALA A 32 8.54 21.78 1.73
N ARG A 33 9.28 22.89 1.55
CA ARG A 33 10.08 23.48 2.63
C ARG A 33 9.22 23.90 3.83
N ARG A 34 8.06 24.48 3.57
CA ARG A 34 7.14 24.93 4.62
C ARG A 34 6.46 23.74 5.32
N ALA A 35 6.10 22.69 4.57
CA ALA A 35 5.58 21.44 5.11
C ALA A 35 6.60 20.76 6.03
N LEU A 36 7.85 20.64 5.55
CA LEU A 36 8.94 20.08 6.33
C LEU A 36 9.23 20.90 7.60
N ALA A 37 9.27 22.24 7.48
CA ALA A 37 9.46 23.10 8.65
C ALA A 37 8.36 22.94 9.69
N ALA A 38 7.10 22.78 9.26
CA ALA A 38 5.98 22.51 10.15
C ALA A 38 6.13 21.16 10.87
N PHE A 39 6.50 20.11 10.13
CA PHE A 39 6.81 18.80 10.69
C PHE A 39 7.95 18.84 11.72
N LEU A 40 9.11 19.40 11.36
CA LEU A 40 10.28 19.44 12.24
C LEU A 40 10.07 20.32 13.48
N THR A 41 9.16 21.29 13.44
CA THR A 41 8.82 22.13 14.61
C THR A 41 8.04 21.35 15.67
N ALA A 42 7.14 20.46 15.25
CA ALA A 42 6.32 19.65 16.14
C ALA A 42 6.06 18.27 15.50
N PRO A 43 7.04 17.34 15.54
CA PRO A 43 6.90 16.02 14.94
C PRO A 43 5.78 15.24 15.64
N SER A 44 4.76 14.86 14.89
CA SER A 44 3.61 14.06 15.36
C SER A 44 2.95 13.37 14.17
N SER A 45 2.12 12.36 14.41
CA SER A 45 1.35 11.72 13.33
C SER A 45 0.48 12.72 12.57
N GLU A 46 0.05 13.80 13.21
CA GLU A 46 -0.71 14.87 12.55
C GLU A 46 0.16 15.71 11.59
N THR A 47 1.39 16.06 11.98
CA THR A 47 2.28 16.81 11.09
C THR A 47 2.98 15.92 10.06
N ALA A 48 3.10 14.62 10.33
CA ALA A 48 3.60 13.61 9.40
C ALA A 48 2.73 13.49 8.13
N THR A 49 1.43 13.81 8.23
CA THR A 49 0.55 13.83 7.05
C THR A 49 0.97 14.85 5.98
N LEU A 50 1.92 15.74 6.27
CA LEU A 50 2.45 16.72 5.32
C LEU A 50 3.64 16.19 4.51
N LEU A 51 4.26 15.09 4.94
CA LEU A 51 5.42 14.49 4.27
C LEU A 51 5.17 14.15 2.79
N PRO A 52 3.96 13.75 2.32
CA PRO A 52 3.71 13.56 0.90
C PRO A 52 4.01 14.81 0.04
N ILE A 53 3.87 16.02 0.59
CA ILE A 53 4.23 17.27 -0.09
C ILE A 53 5.76 17.38 -0.21
N VAL A 54 6.48 16.98 0.84
CA VAL A 54 7.95 16.96 0.88
C VAL A 54 8.50 15.92 -0.09
N VAL A 55 7.90 14.73 -0.16
CA VAL A 55 8.28 13.68 -1.12
C VAL A 55 8.09 14.17 -2.55
N ALA A 56 6.97 14.83 -2.85
CA ALA A 56 6.64 15.25 -4.21
C ALA A 56 7.48 16.43 -4.73
N HIS A 57 7.82 17.40 -3.87
CA HIS A 57 8.44 18.67 -4.29
C HIS A 57 9.77 18.99 -3.59
N GLY A 58 10.18 18.21 -2.60
CA GLY A 58 11.44 18.36 -1.89
C GLY A 58 12.63 17.86 -2.71
N GLY A 59 13.82 18.34 -2.37
CA GLY A 59 15.07 17.90 -2.95
C GLY A 59 16.02 17.31 -1.92
N GLN A 60 17.30 17.28 -2.28
CA GLN A 60 18.36 16.73 -1.44
C GLN A 60 18.45 17.41 -0.07
N VAL A 61 18.21 18.72 0.00
CA VAL A 61 18.30 19.49 1.26
C VAL A 61 17.21 19.04 2.24
N GLU A 62 15.99 18.88 1.77
CA GLU A 62 14.86 18.40 2.57
C GLU A 62 15.07 16.96 3.04
N ALA A 63 15.60 16.09 2.16
CA ALA A 63 15.95 14.72 2.52
C ALA A 63 17.06 14.67 3.59
N GLU A 64 18.09 15.50 3.49
CA GLU A 64 19.16 15.58 4.50
C GLU A 64 18.64 16.05 5.87
N GLN A 65 17.65 16.96 5.89
CA GLN A 65 17.00 17.39 7.12
C GLN A 65 16.16 16.29 7.76
N LEU A 66 15.41 15.53 6.96
CA LEU A 66 14.70 14.33 7.44
C LEU A 66 15.67 13.26 7.94
N MET A 67 16.79 13.04 7.26
CA MET A 67 17.82 12.09 7.70
C MET A 67 18.46 12.53 9.03
N ALA A 68 18.73 13.83 9.20
CA ALA A 68 19.22 14.38 10.46
C ALA A 68 18.21 14.15 11.61
N HIS A 69 16.91 14.23 11.31
CA HIS A 69 15.85 13.90 12.26
C HIS A 69 15.87 12.42 12.65
N VAL A 70 16.08 11.50 11.70
CA VAL A 70 16.25 10.06 12.00
C VAL A 70 17.46 9.80 12.89
N VAL A 71 18.58 10.48 12.65
CA VAL A 71 19.78 10.34 13.51
C VAL A 71 19.50 10.89 14.91
N ALA A 72 18.81 12.03 15.01
CA ALA A 72 18.48 12.65 16.28
C ALA A 72 17.46 11.87 17.11
N SER A 73 16.59 11.07 16.48
CA SER A 73 15.59 10.24 17.17
C SER A 73 16.22 9.09 17.95
N GLY A 74 17.49 8.75 17.69
CA GLY A 74 18.18 7.70 18.42
C GLY A 74 17.81 6.29 17.97
N LEU A 75 17.29 6.12 16.74
CA LEU A 75 17.02 4.83 16.06
C LEU A 75 18.28 3.94 15.89
N HIS A 76 19.32 4.09 16.69
CA HIS A 76 20.55 3.32 16.67
C HIS A 76 20.49 2.08 17.58
N THR A 77 19.52 1.98 18.49
CA THR A 77 19.37 0.87 19.44
C THR A 77 18.35 -0.17 18.93
N PRO A 78 18.76 -1.40 18.56
CA PRO A 78 17.87 -2.41 17.99
C PRO A 78 16.80 -2.93 18.96
N ASP A 79 16.95 -2.67 20.26
CA ASP A 79 16.19 -3.30 21.34
C ASP A 79 15.05 -2.42 21.90
N GLU A 80 14.83 -1.22 21.36
CA GLU A 80 13.73 -0.34 21.78
C GLU A 80 12.44 -0.71 21.00
N PRO A 81 11.32 -1.02 21.68
CA PRO A 81 10.05 -1.28 21.03
C PRO A 81 9.45 -0.01 20.40
N ASP A 82 8.59 -0.18 19.39
CA ASP A 82 8.00 0.93 18.62
C ASP A 82 7.23 1.94 19.48
N ASP A 83 6.55 1.48 20.53
CA ASP A 83 5.73 2.31 21.42
C ASP A 83 6.55 3.28 22.29
N LEU A 84 7.87 3.10 22.37
CA LEU A 84 8.79 4.01 23.02
C LEU A 84 9.36 5.07 22.08
N LEU A 85 9.15 4.94 20.77
CA LEU A 85 9.54 5.93 19.79
C LEU A 85 8.51 7.07 19.82
N ALA A 86 8.87 8.17 20.49
CA ALA A 86 7.99 9.31 20.72
C ALA A 86 7.60 10.12 19.46
N GLN A 87 8.05 9.70 18.27
CA GLN A 87 7.97 10.46 17.02
C GLN A 87 7.61 9.54 15.85
N PRO A 88 6.92 10.04 14.81
CA PRO A 88 6.47 9.28 13.62
C PRO A 88 7.66 8.94 12.71
N ILE A 89 8.57 8.12 13.21
CA ILE A 89 9.85 7.82 12.58
C ILE A 89 9.69 6.89 11.37
N ASP A 90 8.69 6.01 11.42
CA ASP A 90 8.22 5.18 10.31
C ASP A 90 7.79 6.02 9.11
N ASP A 91 6.97 7.06 9.34
CA ASP A 91 6.58 8.00 8.28
C ASP A 91 7.79 8.71 7.65
N VAL A 92 8.79 9.08 8.46
CA VAL A 92 10.03 9.70 7.97
C VAL A 92 10.88 8.72 7.16
N LEU A 93 10.98 7.45 7.58
CA LEU A 93 11.68 6.41 6.84
C LEU A 93 11.02 6.15 5.48
N ALA A 94 9.68 6.07 5.45
CA ALA A 94 8.91 5.94 4.22
C ALA A 94 9.17 7.13 3.28
N ALA A 95 9.09 8.36 3.78
CA ALA A 95 9.36 9.57 2.99
C ALA A 95 10.78 9.58 2.41
N LEU A 96 11.81 9.27 3.21
CA LEU A 96 13.20 9.20 2.75
C LEU A 96 13.39 8.12 1.68
N ALA A 97 12.72 6.98 1.81
CA ALA A 97 12.76 5.91 0.83
C ALA A 97 12.09 6.31 -0.49
N GLU A 98 10.91 6.91 -0.45
CA GLU A 98 10.21 7.42 -1.63
C GLU A 98 11.03 8.49 -2.37
N MET A 99 11.71 9.37 -1.63
CA MET A 99 12.68 10.34 -2.15
C MET A 99 13.99 9.69 -2.66
N ARG A 100 14.18 8.38 -2.46
CA ARG A 100 15.39 7.61 -2.82
C ARG A 100 16.67 8.18 -2.22
N HIS A 101 16.59 8.67 -0.98
CA HIS A 101 17.75 9.20 -0.29
C HIS A 101 18.67 8.05 0.19
N GLU A 102 19.66 7.69 -0.62
CA GLU A 102 20.52 6.50 -0.44
C GLU A 102 21.03 6.25 1.00
N PRO A 103 21.41 7.26 1.81
CA PRO A 103 21.83 7.04 3.19
C PRO A 103 20.82 6.30 4.08
N VAL A 104 19.52 6.37 3.78
CA VAL A 104 18.49 5.67 4.57
C VAL A 104 18.52 4.16 4.34
N LYS A 105 19.00 3.69 3.18
CA LYS A 105 18.90 2.29 2.76
C LYS A 105 19.51 1.31 3.76
N ALA A 106 20.67 1.65 4.33
CA ALA A 106 21.32 0.81 5.35
C ALA A 106 20.52 0.72 6.65
N ILE A 107 19.78 1.78 7.00
CA ILE A 107 18.85 1.79 8.14
C ILE A 107 17.68 0.86 7.85
N LEU A 108 17.03 1.00 6.69
CA LEU A 108 15.92 0.14 6.29
C LEU A 108 16.34 -1.35 6.27
N ALA A 109 17.50 -1.65 5.68
CA ALA A 109 18.04 -3.01 5.65
C ALA A 109 18.28 -3.57 7.06
N ARG A 110 18.80 -2.77 7.99
CA ARG A 110 18.96 -3.19 9.38
C ARG A 110 17.62 -3.49 10.03
N GLU A 111 16.61 -2.65 9.84
CA GLU A 111 15.28 -2.84 10.44
C GLU A 111 14.55 -4.08 9.89
N VAL A 112 14.77 -4.45 8.62
CA VAL A 112 14.17 -5.68 8.08
C VAL A 112 14.97 -6.93 8.46
N PHE A 113 16.29 -6.88 8.38
CA PHE A 113 17.13 -8.08 8.54
C PHE A 113 17.56 -8.36 9.98
N THR A 114 17.17 -7.50 10.93
CA THR A 114 17.31 -7.75 12.36
C THR A 114 15.97 -8.23 12.91
N PRO A 115 15.82 -9.50 13.30
CA PRO A 115 14.54 -10.03 13.74
C PRO A 115 14.01 -9.28 14.95
N ALA A 116 12.84 -8.66 14.82
CA ALA A 116 12.13 -7.99 15.92
C ALA A 116 10.97 -8.82 16.45
N HIS A 117 10.61 -9.92 15.78
CA HIS A 117 9.51 -10.82 16.16
C HIS A 117 8.19 -10.08 16.44
N GLY A 118 7.87 -9.07 15.64
CA GLY A 118 6.67 -8.24 15.79
C GLY A 118 6.77 -7.11 16.84
N ALA A 119 7.87 -6.99 17.59
CA ALA A 119 8.05 -5.88 18.54
C ALA A 119 8.26 -4.51 17.85
N ARG A 120 8.62 -4.54 16.56
CA ARG A 120 8.90 -3.35 15.76
C ARG A 120 8.11 -3.35 14.44
N TRP A 121 6.81 -3.63 14.56
CA TRP A 121 5.92 -3.85 13.42
C TRP A 121 5.84 -2.66 12.48
N SER A 122 5.64 -1.42 12.98
CA SER A 122 5.46 -0.26 12.09
C SER A 122 6.76 0.12 11.39
N LEU A 123 7.89 -0.05 12.10
CA LEU A 123 9.22 0.13 11.53
C LEU A 123 9.56 -0.94 10.49
N ASN A 124 9.23 -2.21 10.73
CA ASN A 124 9.42 -3.26 9.74
C ASN A 124 8.59 -2.99 8.48
N GLN A 125 7.34 -2.56 8.64
CA GLN A 125 6.48 -2.12 7.54
C GLN A 125 7.14 -1.01 6.72
N ALA A 126 7.51 0.11 7.36
CA ALA A 126 8.17 1.23 6.68
C ALA A 126 9.49 0.81 6.01
N ALA A 127 10.27 -0.05 6.66
CA ALA A 127 11.57 -0.49 6.16
C ALA A 127 11.47 -1.45 4.97
N ALA A 128 10.62 -2.47 5.04
CA ALA A 128 10.44 -3.43 3.96
C ALA A 128 9.84 -2.77 2.72
N HIS A 129 8.83 -1.91 2.90
CA HIS A 129 8.29 -1.10 1.81
C HIS A 129 9.32 -0.10 1.28
N GLY A 130 10.07 0.56 2.16
CA GLY A 130 11.11 1.51 1.77
C GLY A 130 12.20 0.88 0.90
N LEU A 131 12.64 -0.35 1.19
CA LEU A 131 13.61 -1.07 0.37
C LEU A 131 13.14 -1.31 -1.08
N LEU A 132 11.82 -1.30 -1.34
CA LEU A 132 11.28 -1.36 -2.70
C LEU A 132 11.62 -0.11 -3.54
N HIS A 133 12.10 0.98 -2.94
CA HIS A 133 12.54 2.15 -3.70
C HIS A 133 14.00 2.08 -4.15
N PHE A 134 14.74 1.06 -3.72
CA PHE A 134 16.18 0.90 -3.98
C PHE A 134 16.48 -0.37 -4.80
N ASP A 135 17.65 -0.35 -5.47
CA ASP A 135 18.29 -1.59 -5.91
C ASP A 135 18.74 -2.38 -4.68
N CYS A 136 18.48 -3.68 -4.63
CA CYS A 136 18.79 -4.55 -3.49
C CYS A 136 19.75 -5.68 -3.88
N ALA A 137 20.56 -5.51 -4.93
CA ALA A 137 21.52 -6.51 -5.40
C ALA A 137 22.49 -6.99 -4.30
N GLU A 138 22.85 -6.13 -3.34
CA GLU A 138 23.73 -6.49 -2.21
C GLU A 138 23.02 -7.26 -1.09
N TYR A 139 21.68 -7.28 -1.08
CA TYR A 139 20.87 -7.87 0.01
C TYR A 139 20.20 -9.19 -0.38
N GLN A 140 20.51 -9.76 -1.55
CA GLN A 140 19.81 -10.95 -2.07
C GLN A 140 19.79 -12.12 -1.08
N GLN A 141 20.92 -12.41 -0.43
CA GLN A 141 21.00 -13.49 0.57
C GLN A 141 20.21 -13.16 1.84
N GLN A 142 20.28 -11.92 2.32
CA GLN A 142 19.53 -11.49 3.50
C GLN A 142 18.02 -11.50 3.24
N ILE A 143 17.57 -11.09 2.05
CA ILE A 143 16.15 -11.15 1.66
C ILE A 143 15.66 -12.59 1.71
N VAL A 144 16.38 -13.53 1.08
CA VAL A 144 16.02 -14.95 1.08
C VAL A 144 15.94 -15.49 2.50
N ALA A 145 16.95 -15.20 3.33
CA ALA A 145 17.00 -15.68 4.71
C ALA A 145 15.84 -15.10 5.55
N ALA A 146 15.52 -13.82 5.38
CA ALA A 146 14.43 -13.16 6.11
C ALA A 146 13.06 -13.73 5.72
N ILE A 147 12.81 -13.97 4.43
CA ILE A 147 11.57 -14.60 3.96
C ILE A 147 11.47 -16.05 4.44
N GLN A 148 12.56 -16.82 4.36
CA GLN A 148 12.59 -18.20 4.85
C GLN A 148 12.34 -18.30 6.36
N ALA A 149 12.73 -17.28 7.13
CA ALA A 149 12.45 -17.21 8.56
C ALA A 149 10.95 -17.06 8.90
N CYS A 150 10.10 -16.73 7.91
CA CYS A 150 8.64 -16.74 8.06
C CYS A 150 8.05 -18.15 7.97
N HIS A 151 8.73 -19.11 7.33
CA HIS A 151 8.18 -20.45 7.10
C HIS A 151 7.92 -21.21 8.41
N GLY A 152 6.78 -21.90 8.46
CA GLY A 152 6.37 -22.69 9.63
C GLY A 152 5.90 -21.83 10.81
N ARG A 153 5.70 -20.53 10.63
CA ARG A 153 5.21 -19.61 11.66
C ARG A 153 3.86 -19.03 11.26
N ASN A 154 2.96 -18.91 12.23
CA ASN A 154 1.69 -18.23 12.05
C ASN A 154 1.80 -16.71 12.17
N ILE A 155 2.79 -16.21 12.93
CA ILE A 155 3.06 -14.78 13.11
C ILE A 155 4.53 -14.51 12.81
N PHE A 156 4.77 -13.55 11.92
CA PHE A 156 6.09 -13.06 11.51
C PHE A 156 6.01 -11.57 11.17
N ASP A 157 7.16 -10.97 10.85
CA ASP A 157 7.24 -9.57 10.46
C ASP A 157 6.56 -9.39 9.08
N GLU A 158 5.29 -8.99 9.12
CA GLU A 158 4.28 -9.05 8.04
C GLU A 158 4.75 -8.49 6.70
N ALA A 159 5.53 -7.41 6.72
CA ALA A 159 5.96 -6.72 5.50
C ALA A 159 7.14 -7.41 4.81
N THR A 160 7.90 -8.24 5.53
CA THR A 160 9.13 -8.89 5.01
C THR A 160 8.94 -9.64 3.68
N PRO A 161 7.83 -10.40 3.46
CA PRO A 161 7.59 -11.10 2.20
C PRO A 161 7.52 -10.21 0.95
N VAL A 162 7.24 -8.90 1.08
CA VAL A 162 7.19 -7.98 -0.09
C VAL A 162 8.53 -7.92 -0.84
N LEU A 163 9.63 -8.22 -0.14
CA LEU A 163 10.98 -8.23 -0.70
C LEU A 163 11.23 -9.36 -1.69
N VAL A 164 10.32 -10.33 -1.83
CA VAL A 164 10.38 -11.32 -2.92
C VAL A 164 10.44 -10.66 -4.30
N ALA A 165 9.81 -9.48 -4.45
CA ALA A 165 9.85 -8.66 -5.66
C ALA A 165 11.24 -8.08 -5.98
N ARG A 166 12.19 -8.09 -5.02
CA ARG A 166 13.56 -7.60 -5.18
C ARG A 166 14.57 -8.71 -5.50
N LEU A 167 14.13 -9.96 -5.58
CA LEU A 167 14.99 -11.06 -5.97
C LEU A 167 15.29 -10.99 -7.48
N THR A 168 16.56 -11.17 -7.82
CA THR A 168 17.06 -11.05 -9.20
C THR A 168 17.20 -12.40 -9.92
N ASP A 169 17.28 -13.51 -9.18
CA ASP A 169 17.25 -14.87 -9.71
C ASP A 169 15.79 -15.32 -9.94
N PRO A 170 15.34 -15.48 -11.21
CA PRO A 170 13.95 -15.81 -11.51
C PRO A 170 13.52 -17.19 -11.02
N ASP A 171 14.42 -18.19 -11.05
CA ASP A 171 14.10 -19.56 -10.62
C ASP A 171 14.01 -19.64 -9.10
N LEU A 172 14.84 -18.87 -8.39
CA LEU A 172 14.71 -18.71 -6.94
C LEU A 172 13.45 -17.93 -6.56
N GLN A 173 13.16 -16.83 -7.25
CA GLN A 173 11.95 -16.04 -7.00
C GLN A 173 10.69 -16.89 -7.22
N ALA A 174 10.61 -17.64 -8.32
CA ALA A 174 9.47 -18.51 -8.61
C ALA A 174 9.23 -19.56 -7.52
N ARG A 175 10.30 -20.16 -6.96
CA ARG A 175 10.20 -21.10 -5.84
C ARG A 175 9.70 -20.42 -4.57
N ILE A 176 10.27 -19.27 -4.21
CA ILE A 176 9.85 -18.53 -3.01
C ILE A 176 8.39 -18.06 -3.12
N LEU A 177 7.94 -17.63 -4.30
CA LEU A 177 6.53 -17.28 -4.52
C LEU A 177 5.59 -18.47 -4.28
N ALA A 178 5.98 -19.67 -4.73
CA ALA A 178 5.21 -20.89 -4.48
C ALA A 178 5.16 -21.23 -2.98
N ASP A 179 6.31 -21.16 -2.30
CA ASP A 179 6.41 -21.45 -0.87
C ASP A 179 5.60 -20.43 -0.03
N LEU A 180 5.63 -19.16 -0.41
CA LEU A 180 4.82 -18.10 0.22
C LEU A 180 3.32 -18.33 0.04
N TYR A 181 2.90 -18.85 -1.12
CA TYR A 181 1.49 -19.20 -1.34
C TYR A 181 1.07 -20.38 -0.46
N GLU A 182 1.92 -21.39 -0.33
CA GLU A 182 1.68 -22.50 0.60
C GLU A 182 1.57 -21.98 2.04
N LEU A 183 2.56 -21.20 2.49
CA LEU A 183 2.58 -20.56 3.81
C LEU A 183 1.28 -19.80 4.11
N GLY A 184 0.86 -18.92 3.19
CA GLY A 184 -0.35 -18.11 3.38
C GLY A 184 -1.65 -18.91 3.37
N THR A 185 -1.65 -20.08 2.73
CA THR A 185 -2.81 -20.98 2.68
C THR A 185 -2.88 -21.91 3.89
N THR A 186 -1.76 -22.32 4.47
CA THR A 186 -1.73 -23.41 5.46
C THR A 186 -1.38 -22.98 6.89
N THR A 187 -0.63 -21.89 7.07
CA THR A 187 0.05 -21.65 8.35
C THR A 187 0.03 -20.20 8.82
N ALA A 188 0.21 -19.23 7.93
CA ALA A 188 0.22 -17.82 8.30
C ALA A 188 -1.15 -17.35 8.83
N SER A 189 -1.13 -16.41 9.77
CA SER A 189 -2.31 -15.61 10.09
C SER A 189 -2.73 -14.80 8.87
N VAL A 190 -4.03 -14.54 8.74
CA VAL A 190 -4.57 -13.61 7.74
C VAL A 190 -3.91 -12.24 7.87
N ASP A 191 -3.64 -11.78 9.09
CA ASP A 191 -2.91 -10.52 9.33
C ASP A 191 -1.54 -10.51 8.64
N CYS A 192 -0.83 -11.64 8.61
CA CYS A 192 0.48 -11.72 7.98
C CYS A 192 0.42 -11.98 6.46
N ASN A 193 -0.77 -12.33 5.93
CA ASN A 193 -0.95 -12.61 4.50
C ASN A 193 -0.91 -11.34 3.65
N SER A 194 -1.14 -10.16 4.22
CA SER A 194 -1.17 -8.90 3.48
C SER A 194 0.17 -8.62 2.76
N GLY A 195 1.30 -8.82 3.45
CA GLY A 195 2.63 -8.62 2.87
C GLY A 195 3.00 -9.71 1.86
N ILE A 196 2.49 -10.93 2.03
CA ILE A 196 2.63 -12.00 1.02
C ILE A 196 1.86 -11.62 -0.26
N LEU A 197 0.60 -11.22 -0.10
CA LEU A 197 -0.28 -10.83 -1.19
C LEU A 197 0.33 -9.68 -2.00
N ARG A 198 0.83 -8.65 -1.31
CA ARG A 198 1.52 -7.52 -1.95
C ARG A 198 2.84 -7.93 -2.61
N GLY A 199 3.60 -8.84 -2.00
CA GLY A 199 4.79 -9.44 -2.61
C GLY A 199 4.50 -10.15 -3.95
N PHE A 200 3.35 -10.82 -4.06
CA PHE A 200 2.89 -11.39 -5.33
C PHE A 200 2.61 -10.31 -6.38
N ALA A 201 1.88 -9.26 -6.01
CA ALA A 201 1.52 -8.18 -6.94
C ALA A 201 2.75 -7.47 -7.52
N LEU A 202 3.76 -7.23 -6.68
CA LEU A 202 5.00 -6.53 -7.05
C LEU A 202 6.00 -7.39 -7.85
N SER A 203 5.84 -8.72 -7.89
CA SER A 203 6.76 -9.64 -8.56
C SER A 203 6.49 -9.79 -10.07
N GLY A 204 5.79 -8.83 -10.66
CA GLY A 204 5.52 -8.76 -12.09
C GLY A 204 4.82 -10.01 -12.64
N ALA A 205 5.24 -10.46 -13.82
CA ALA A 205 4.61 -11.59 -14.50
C ALA A 205 4.73 -12.92 -13.72
N ALA A 206 5.79 -13.09 -12.91
CA ALA A 206 5.98 -14.29 -12.10
C ALA A 206 5.03 -14.33 -10.89
N GLY A 207 4.77 -13.18 -10.28
CA GLY A 207 3.89 -13.07 -9.11
C GLY A 207 2.40 -12.98 -9.43
N ARG A 208 2.03 -12.41 -10.58
CA ARG A 208 0.63 -12.19 -10.97
C ARG A 208 -0.28 -13.43 -10.86
N PRO A 209 0.12 -14.65 -11.28
CA PRO A 209 -0.71 -15.84 -11.10
C PRO A 209 -0.97 -16.16 -9.61
N TRP A 210 0.02 -15.96 -8.75
CA TRP A 210 -0.09 -16.18 -7.31
C TRP A 210 -0.98 -15.13 -6.65
N PHE A 211 -0.85 -13.87 -7.06
CA PHE A 211 -1.72 -12.78 -6.60
C PHE A 211 -3.19 -13.09 -6.89
N LEU A 212 -3.53 -13.41 -8.15
CA LEU A 212 -4.91 -13.74 -8.53
C LEU A 212 -5.43 -14.98 -7.81
N LYS A 213 -4.58 -15.99 -7.62
CA LYS A 213 -4.93 -17.23 -6.92
C LYS A 213 -5.17 -16.99 -5.43
N ALA A 214 -4.46 -16.06 -4.81
CA ALA A 214 -4.67 -15.65 -3.42
C ALA A 214 -5.93 -14.78 -3.29
N LEU A 215 -6.05 -13.76 -4.15
CA LEU A 215 -7.16 -12.80 -4.16
C LEU A 215 -8.54 -13.44 -4.23
N LEU A 216 -8.66 -14.53 -5.01
CA LEU A 216 -9.93 -15.24 -5.21
C LEU A 216 -10.09 -16.49 -4.33
N ASN A 217 -9.16 -16.72 -3.39
CA ASN A 217 -9.23 -17.84 -2.45
C ASN A 217 -9.83 -17.36 -1.12
N PRO A 218 -11.00 -17.88 -0.69
CA PRO A 218 -11.65 -17.48 0.56
C PRO A 218 -10.77 -17.63 1.80
N ALA A 219 -9.82 -18.58 1.80
CA ALA A 219 -8.90 -18.79 2.94
C ALA A 219 -7.93 -17.63 3.16
N TRP A 220 -7.78 -16.73 2.19
CA TRP A 220 -6.91 -15.56 2.28
C TRP A 220 -7.64 -14.31 2.80
N GLU A 221 -8.97 -14.37 2.97
CA GLU A 221 -9.80 -13.29 3.54
C GLU A 221 -9.46 -11.89 2.96
N CYS A 222 -9.26 -11.81 1.65
CA CYS A 222 -8.90 -10.56 0.97
C CYS A 222 -10.02 -9.51 0.99
N ASP A 223 -11.21 -9.85 1.48
CA ASP A 223 -12.36 -8.99 1.74
C ASP A 223 -12.45 -8.52 3.19
N ALA A 224 -11.57 -8.98 4.09
CA ALA A 224 -11.60 -8.61 5.50
C ALA A 224 -10.91 -7.26 5.76
N GLY A 225 -11.70 -6.24 6.12
CA GLY A 225 -11.18 -4.93 6.56
C GLY A 225 -10.52 -4.93 7.94
N GLY A 226 -10.81 -5.94 8.78
CA GLY A 226 -10.28 -6.04 10.15
C GLY A 226 -8.76 -6.28 10.22
N THR A 227 -8.19 -6.85 9.16
CA THR A 227 -6.76 -7.19 9.05
C THR A 227 -6.02 -6.26 8.07
N GLY A 228 -6.73 -5.33 7.42
CA GLY A 228 -6.17 -4.45 6.38
C GLY A 228 -5.83 -5.16 5.06
N THR A 229 -6.09 -6.46 4.95
CA THR A 229 -5.79 -7.26 3.74
C THR A 229 -6.54 -6.73 2.51
N ASP A 230 -7.73 -6.17 2.72
CA ASP A 230 -8.54 -5.52 1.68
C ASP A 230 -7.84 -4.31 1.03
N HIS A 231 -7.08 -3.53 1.80
CA HIS A 231 -6.28 -2.41 1.29
C HIS A 231 -5.13 -2.93 0.43
N HIS A 232 -4.42 -3.98 0.88
CA HIS A 232 -3.34 -4.60 0.12
C HIS A 232 -3.83 -5.33 -1.14
N ALA A 233 -5.03 -5.90 -1.11
CA ALA A 233 -5.68 -6.46 -2.29
C ALA A 233 -5.96 -5.40 -3.35
N TYR A 234 -6.42 -4.21 -2.93
CA TYR A 234 -6.67 -3.09 -3.83
C TYR A 234 -5.39 -2.49 -4.42
N GLU A 235 -4.40 -2.20 -3.59
CA GLU A 235 -3.08 -1.75 -4.07
C GLU A 235 -2.45 -2.79 -5.02
N GLY A 236 -2.61 -4.07 -4.70
CA GLY A 236 -2.10 -5.17 -5.50
C GLY A 236 -2.71 -5.25 -6.90
N LEU A 237 -3.96 -4.84 -7.11
CA LEU A 237 -4.54 -4.75 -8.47
C LEU A 237 -3.75 -3.76 -9.33
N HIS A 238 -3.44 -2.59 -8.78
CA HIS A 238 -2.69 -1.56 -9.48
C HIS A 238 -1.26 -2.01 -9.75
N GLU A 239 -0.57 -2.54 -8.73
CA GLU A 239 0.81 -3.02 -8.83
C GLU A 239 0.95 -4.19 -9.81
N ALA A 240 -0.02 -5.11 -9.84
CA ALA A 240 -0.03 -6.24 -10.77
C ALA A 240 -0.53 -5.87 -12.19
N GLY A 241 -1.05 -4.65 -12.39
CA GLY A 241 -1.63 -4.20 -13.65
C GLY A 241 -2.90 -4.98 -14.04
N ILE A 242 -3.77 -5.27 -13.07
CA ILE A 242 -5.06 -5.95 -13.29
C ILE A 242 -6.17 -4.90 -13.34
N THR A 243 -6.97 -4.93 -14.40
CA THR A 243 -8.11 -4.02 -14.58
C THR A 243 -9.38 -4.60 -13.96
N PHE A 244 -10.37 -3.75 -13.68
CA PHE A 244 -11.70 -4.21 -13.27
C PHE A 244 -12.40 -5.01 -14.38
N ALA A 245 -12.18 -4.67 -15.65
CA ALA A 245 -12.65 -5.48 -16.77
C ALA A 245 -12.14 -6.93 -16.71
N GLU A 246 -10.83 -7.09 -16.47
CA GLU A 246 -10.23 -8.42 -16.33
C GLU A 246 -10.71 -9.13 -15.07
N LEU A 247 -10.74 -8.43 -13.93
CA LEU A 247 -11.22 -9.00 -12.67
C LEU A 247 -12.67 -9.49 -12.81
N ARG A 248 -13.55 -8.72 -13.45
CA ARG A 248 -14.93 -9.13 -13.76
C ARG A 248 -14.97 -10.43 -14.57
N HIS A 249 -14.10 -10.59 -15.56
CA HIS A 249 -14.01 -11.84 -16.32
C HIS A 249 -13.54 -13.03 -15.46
N LEU A 250 -12.56 -12.81 -14.58
CA LEU A 250 -12.05 -13.84 -13.67
C LEU A 250 -13.10 -14.27 -12.64
N VAL A 251 -13.87 -13.33 -12.11
CA VAL A 251 -14.98 -13.57 -11.19
C VAL A 251 -16.08 -14.39 -11.86
N ARG A 252 -16.43 -14.06 -13.11
CA ARG A 252 -17.41 -14.83 -13.91
C ARG A 252 -16.97 -16.26 -14.18
N ALA A 253 -15.67 -16.47 -14.36
CA ALA A 253 -15.11 -17.79 -14.58
C ALA A 253 -15.02 -18.64 -13.30
N GLN A 254 -15.32 -18.09 -12.11
CA GLN A 254 -15.29 -18.87 -10.87
C GLN A 254 -16.40 -19.93 -10.82
N PRO A 255 -16.11 -21.11 -10.25
CA PRO A 255 -17.11 -22.10 -9.87
C PRO A 255 -18.19 -21.48 -8.97
N ASP A 256 -19.41 -21.99 -9.05
CA ASP A 256 -20.56 -21.42 -8.32
C ASP A 256 -20.32 -21.33 -6.80
N GLU A 257 -19.61 -22.30 -6.21
CA GLU A 257 -19.25 -22.34 -4.79
C GLU A 257 -18.32 -21.20 -4.33
N ASN A 258 -17.51 -20.64 -5.24
CA ASN A 258 -16.60 -19.52 -4.97
C ASN A 258 -17.12 -18.19 -5.54
N ARG A 259 -18.18 -18.22 -6.36
CA ARG A 259 -18.67 -17.04 -7.09
C ARG A 259 -19.13 -15.93 -6.15
N ALA A 260 -19.82 -16.26 -5.06
CA ALA A 260 -20.29 -15.26 -4.10
C ALA A 260 -19.12 -14.49 -3.45
N HIS A 261 -18.08 -15.19 -2.99
CA HIS A 261 -16.87 -14.54 -2.45
C HIS A 261 -16.15 -13.70 -3.50
N ALA A 262 -15.99 -14.22 -4.73
CA ALA A 262 -15.35 -13.49 -5.81
C ALA A 262 -16.12 -12.21 -6.21
N VAL A 263 -17.45 -12.24 -6.17
CA VAL A 263 -18.30 -11.04 -6.36
C VAL A 263 -18.10 -10.05 -5.20
N ASN A 264 -18.05 -10.53 -3.95
CA ASN A 264 -17.78 -9.67 -2.79
C ASN A 264 -16.44 -8.94 -2.91
N ILE A 265 -15.38 -9.66 -3.30
CA ILE A 265 -14.06 -9.06 -3.58
C ILE A 265 -14.16 -7.97 -4.65
N LEU A 266 -14.83 -8.25 -5.77
CA LEU A 266 -14.99 -7.27 -6.84
C LEU A 266 -15.73 -6.00 -6.37
N VAL A 267 -16.81 -6.16 -5.61
CA VAL A 267 -17.61 -5.07 -5.03
C VAL A 267 -16.79 -4.24 -4.05
N MET A 268 -16.08 -4.88 -3.13
CA MET A 268 -15.21 -4.22 -2.16
C MET A 268 -14.09 -3.43 -2.85
N LEU A 269 -13.42 -4.02 -3.84
CA LEU A 269 -12.34 -3.36 -4.56
C LEU A 269 -12.87 -2.18 -5.38
N LEU A 270 -14.06 -2.29 -5.96
CA LEU A 270 -14.73 -1.20 -6.67
C LEU A 270 -15.07 -0.05 -5.72
N ALA A 271 -15.53 -0.35 -4.50
CA ALA A 271 -15.76 0.68 -3.48
C ALA A 271 -14.49 1.46 -3.16
N LYS A 272 -13.35 0.78 -2.98
CA LYS A 272 -12.04 1.42 -2.77
C LYS A 272 -11.62 2.27 -3.97
N ARG A 273 -11.83 1.76 -5.19
CA ARG A 273 -11.55 2.50 -6.43
C ARG A 273 -12.30 3.83 -6.54
N ILE A 274 -13.53 3.92 -6.04
CA ILE A 274 -14.33 5.15 -6.11
C ILE A 274 -13.72 6.27 -5.24
N HIS A 275 -13.10 5.90 -4.11
CA HIS A 275 -12.43 6.84 -3.21
C HIS A 275 -10.99 7.15 -3.62
N ASP A 276 -10.44 6.37 -4.55
CA ASP A 276 -9.10 6.59 -5.07
C ASP A 276 -9.09 7.72 -6.10
N THR A 277 -8.17 8.64 -5.89
CA THR A 277 -8.01 9.85 -6.70
C THR A 277 -6.73 9.83 -7.53
N ARG A 278 -5.99 8.71 -7.50
CA ARG A 278 -4.83 8.50 -8.37
C ARG A 278 -5.27 8.33 -9.83
N PRO A 279 -4.36 8.52 -10.79
CA PRO A 279 -4.63 8.14 -12.18
C PRO A 279 -4.84 6.62 -12.29
N HIS A 280 -5.88 6.19 -13.00
CA HIS A 280 -6.17 4.78 -13.24
C HIS A 280 -6.32 4.49 -14.73
N ALA A 281 -6.13 3.23 -15.11
CA ALA A 281 -6.33 2.77 -16.48
C ALA A 281 -7.80 2.88 -16.93
N GLU A 282 -8.74 2.69 -15.99
CA GLU A 282 -10.18 2.79 -16.23
C GLU A 282 -10.73 4.05 -15.56
N THR A 283 -11.45 4.85 -16.34
CA THR A 283 -12.19 6.03 -15.89
C THR A 283 -13.45 5.64 -15.11
N CYS A 284 -13.99 6.54 -14.27
CA CYS A 284 -15.26 6.26 -13.60
C CYS A 284 -16.42 6.08 -14.60
N THR A 285 -16.34 6.71 -15.79
CA THR A 285 -17.33 6.50 -16.87
C THR A 285 -17.30 5.06 -17.40
N GLU A 286 -16.11 4.51 -17.63
CA GLU A 286 -15.94 3.15 -18.14
C GLU A 286 -16.42 2.12 -17.11
N LEU A 287 -16.05 2.30 -15.84
CA LEU A 287 -16.53 1.48 -14.74
C LEU A 287 -18.07 1.56 -14.63
N TYR A 288 -18.66 2.75 -14.75
CA TYR A 288 -20.10 2.91 -14.66
C TYR A 288 -20.83 2.15 -15.77
N ARG A 289 -20.34 2.25 -17.00
CA ARG A 289 -20.90 1.51 -18.14
C ARG A 289 -20.81 0.00 -17.92
N MET A 290 -19.62 -0.46 -17.55
CA MET A 290 -19.32 -1.87 -17.35
C MET A 290 -20.18 -2.55 -16.29
N PHE A 291 -20.51 -1.84 -15.21
CA PHE A 291 -21.22 -2.42 -14.06
C PHE A 291 -22.71 -2.07 -13.99
N PHE A 292 -23.16 -0.98 -14.63
CA PHE A 292 -24.52 -0.46 -14.42
C PHE A 292 -25.26 -0.03 -15.69
N ALA A 293 -24.59 0.15 -16.83
CA ALA A 293 -25.26 0.64 -18.05
C ALA A 293 -25.34 -0.39 -19.18
N ASP A 294 -24.42 -1.35 -19.24
CA ASP A 294 -24.48 -2.41 -20.24
C ASP A 294 -25.60 -3.42 -19.87
N ASP A 295 -26.54 -3.61 -20.80
CA ASP A 295 -27.81 -4.35 -20.68
C ASP A 295 -27.65 -5.88 -20.55
N ASP A 296 -26.47 -6.35 -20.12
CA ASP A 296 -26.11 -7.77 -19.96
C ASP A 296 -26.93 -8.48 -18.87
N GLY A 297 -27.85 -7.78 -18.18
CA GLY A 297 -28.87 -8.35 -17.30
C GLY A 297 -28.40 -8.87 -15.95
N GLU A 298 -27.10 -8.91 -15.68
CA GLU A 298 -26.54 -9.19 -14.36
C GLU A 298 -26.11 -7.89 -13.69
N THR A 299 -27.07 -7.22 -13.03
CA THR A 299 -26.73 -6.33 -11.93
C THR A 299 -25.81 -7.07 -10.96
N LEU A 300 -24.77 -6.41 -10.44
CA LEU A 300 -23.96 -6.90 -9.32
C LEU A 300 -24.86 -7.08 -8.09
N ASP A 301 -25.74 -8.07 -8.07
CA ASP A 301 -26.63 -8.35 -6.96
C ASP A 301 -25.82 -9.08 -5.89
N ASP A 302 -25.33 -8.31 -4.92
CA ASP A 302 -24.68 -8.82 -3.73
C ASP A 302 -25.69 -9.29 -2.67
N GLY A 303 -27.00 -9.16 -2.91
CA GLY A 303 -28.06 -9.57 -1.99
C GLY A 303 -28.30 -8.63 -0.80
N ASP A 304 -27.42 -7.65 -0.59
CA ASP A 304 -27.43 -6.75 0.58
C ASP A 304 -27.71 -5.28 0.22
N GLY A 305 -27.84 -4.97 -1.08
CA GLY A 305 -28.21 -3.64 -1.58
C GLY A 305 -27.03 -2.69 -1.77
N HIS A 306 -25.79 -3.16 -1.61
CA HIS A 306 -24.60 -2.32 -1.79
C HIS A 306 -24.41 -1.88 -3.26
N THR A 307 -25.02 -2.60 -4.21
CA THR A 307 -25.10 -2.22 -5.63
C THR A 307 -25.65 -0.82 -5.86
N HIS A 308 -26.70 -0.42 -5.12
CA HIS A 308 -27.32 0.89 -5.28
C HIS A 308 -26.41 2.01 -4.74
N ASP A 309 -25.79 1.78 -3.59
CA ASP A 309 -24.85 2.72 -2.98
C ASP A 309 -23.61 2.90 -3.87
N LEU A 310 -23.06 1.80 -4.39
CA LEU A 310 -21.95 1.85 -5.35
C LEU A 310 -22.30 2.65 -6.61
N GLN A 311 -23.49 2.46 -7.16
CA GLN A 311 -23.95 3.22 -8.32
C GLN A 311 -24.01 4.73 -8.02
N GLN A 312 -24.56 5.11 -6.86
CA GLN A 312 -24.63 6.52 -6.44
C GLN A 312 -23.24 7.12 -6.18
N MET A 313 -22.34 6.36 -5.56
CA MET A 313 -20.97 6.80 -5.29
C MET A 313 -20.19 7.00 -6.59
N LEU A 314 -20.32 6.09 -7.55
CA LEU A 314 -19.62 6.17 -8.83
C LEU A 314 -20.15 7.33 -9.71
N LEU A 315 -21.47 7.57 -9.70
CA LEU A 315 -22.06 8.76 -10.33
C LEU A 315 -21.56 10.06 -9.71
N THR A 316 -21.41 10.10 -8.39
CA THR A 316 -20.84 11.26 -7.67
C THR A 316 -19.39 11.50 -8.09
N ARG A 317 -18.55 10.46 -8.13
CA ARG A 317 -17.15 10.59 -8.53
C ARG A 317 -17.00 10.99 -10.00
N LEU A 318 -17.86 10.47 -10.87
CA LEU A 318 -17.94 10.87 -12.27
C LEU A 318 -18.20 12.38 -12.43
N ALA A 319 -19.14 12.93 -11.65
CA ALA A 319 -19.41 14.37 -11.69
C ALA A 319 -18.16 15.19 -11.30
N LEU A 320 -17.43 14.77 -10.26
CA LEU A 320 -16.18 15.41 -9.83
C LEU A 320 -15.08 15.30 -10.90
N GLU A 321 -14.89 14.13 -11.53
CA GLU A 321 -13.91 13.96 -12.61
C GLU A 321 -14.22 14.87 -13.81
N LEU A 322 -15.50 15.10 -14.12
CA LEU A 322 -15.90 16.00 -15.21
C LEU A 322 -15.63 17.47 -14.86
N GLU A 323 -15.81 17.88 -13.60
CA GLU A 323 -15.46 19.22 -13.12
C GLU A 323 -13.94 19.46 -13.11
N GLU A 324 -13.15 18.45 -12.75
CA GLU A 324 -11.67 18.54 -12.75
C GLU A 324 -11.08 18.70 -14.17
N ASN A 325 -11.80 18.25 -15.21
CA ASN A 325 -11.35 18.26 -16.60
C ASN A 325 -11.94 19.41 -17.47
N ALA A 326 -12.81 20.25 -16.91
CA ALA A 326 -13.47 21.37 -17.60
C ALA A 326 -12.71 22.70 -17.46
#